data_AF-A0AAD4M426-F1
#
_entry.id   AF-A0AAD4M426-F1
#
_cell.length_a   1.000
_cell.length_b   1.000
_cell.length_c   1.000
_cell.angle_alpha   90.00
_cell.angle_beta   90.00
_cell.angle_gamma   90.00
#
_symmetry.space_group_name_H-M   'P 1'
#
loop_
_entity.id
_entity.type
_entity.pdbx_description
1 polymer ?
#
loop_
_entity_poly.entity_id
_entity_poly.type
_entity_poly.pdbx_seq_one_letter_code
_entity_poly.pdbx_strand_id
1 'polypeptide(L)'
;SASETVPNQTPPPQQDLRSLSFQQALPHISRLMEDPRVVEDLVKMKQEQVRLEKQLWEEREVISKSHEEKVKVAMNKTKLIGASLSKHDAELMSDAFRMELRKFDAERVLPTWDRLVRDQQMRLEALRIPTMFITNDAGDTEKQRLVMQVVEGILPTSGAT
;
A
#
# COMPACT_ATOMS: atom_id res chain seq x y z
N SER A 1 39.88 38.87 37.51
CA SER A 1 38.59 38.29 37.12
C SER A 1 38.10 38.98 35.87
N ALA A 2 38.07 38.27 34.74
CA ALA A 2 37.33 38.66 33.56
C ALA A 2 36.82 37.36 32.93
N SER A 3 35.55 37.06 33.12
CA SER A 3 34.87 35.92 32.52
C SER A 3 34.34 36.38 31.16
N GLU A 4 34.97 35.88 30.10
CA GLU A 4 34.51 36.00 28.72
C GLU A 4 33.20 35.20 28.57
N THR A 5 32.14 35.91 28.22
CA THR A 5 30.84 35.33 27.83
C THR A 5 30.95 34.71 26.45
N VAL A 6 30.87 33.38 26.38
CA VAL A 6 30.79 32.63 25.12
C VAL A 6 29.42 32.89 24.47
N PRO A 7 29.34 33.29 23.18
CA PRO A 7 28.07 33.50 22.52
C PRO A 7 27.33 32.17 22.30
N ASN A 8 26.11 32.11 22.83
CA ASN A 8 25.14 31.04 22.63
C ASN A 8 24.73 30.98 21.15
N GLN A 9 25.33 30.08 20.37
CA GLN A 9 24.92 29.84 18.99
C GLN A 9 23.69 28.91 18.98
N THR A 10 22.53 29.48 18.64
CA THR A 10 21.32 28.71 18.34
C THR A 10 21.60 27.84 17.11
N PRO A 11 21.35 26.51 17.15
CA PRO A 11 21.53 25.66 15.98
C PRO A 11 20.63 26.13 14.82
N PRO A 12 21.08 26.02 13.56
CA PRO A 12 20.28 26.43 12.42
C PRO A 12 18.94 25.69 12.42
N PRO A 13 17.83 26.34 12.03
CA PRO A 13 16.52 25.71 12.01
C PRO A 13 16.57 24.46 11.13
N GLN A 14 16.27 23.30 11.72
CA GLN A 14 16.11 22.06 10.96
C GLN A 14 15.00 22.30 9.94
N GLN A 15 15.36 22.26 8.65
CA GLN A 15 14.42 22.46 7.56
C GLN A 15 13.30 21.41 7.67
N ASP A 16 12.05 21.88 7.72
CA ASP A 16 10.89 21.00 7.73
C ASP A 16 10.76 20.33 6.36
N LEU A 17 11.00 19.02 6.33
CA LEU A 17 10.93 18.23 5.10
C LEU A 17 9.48 17.98 4.66
N ARG A 18 8.50 18.16 5.55
CA ARG A 18 7.07 17.93 5.27
C ARG A 18 6.49 18.99 4.34
N SER A 19 6.96 20.24 4.44
CA SER A 19 6.44 21.38 3.70
C SER A 19 7.17 21.67 2.39
N LEU A 20 8.10 20.80 1.96
CA LEU A 20 8.84 21.00 0.72
C LEU A 20 7.90 20.88 -0.50
N SER A 21 8.12 21.73 -1.49
CA SER A 21 7.52 21.54 -2.81
C SER A 21 8.13 20.32 -3.49
N PHE A 22 7.44 19.78 -4.50
CA PHE A 22 7.96 18.66 -5.30
C PHE A 22 9.34 18.96 -5.89
N GLN A 23 9.55 20.16 -6.45
CA GLN A 23 10.84 20.57 -7.01
C GLN A 23 11.93 20.67 -5.94
N GLN A 24 11.58 21.15 -4.74
CA GLN A 24 12.52 21.22 -3.62
C GLN A 24 12.87 19.83 -3.07
N ALA A 25 11.99 18.84 -3.19
CA ALA A 25 12.23 17.48 -2.72
C ALA A 25 13.25 16.71 -3.57
N LEU A 26 13.32 16.94 -4.88
CA LEU A 26 14.19 16.19 -5.81
C LEU A 26 15.67 16.10 -5.39
N PRO A 27 16.38 17.21 -5.08
CA PRO A 27 17.79 17.12 -4.67
C PRO A 27 17.97 16.39 -3.33
N HIS A 28 16.96 16.41 -2.44
CA HIS A 28 17.00 15.65 -1.20
C HIS A 28 16.85 14.15 -1.45
N ILE A 29 15.92 13.76 -2.35
CA ILE A 29 15.73 12.37 -2.75
C ILE A 29 17.01 11.82 -3.37
N SER A 30 17.61 12.54 -4.33
CA SER A 30 18.86 12.12 -4.98
C SER A 30 19.96 11.82 -3.96
N ARG A 31 20.14 12.68 -2.96
CA ARG A 31 21.14 12.48 -1.90
C ARG A 31 20.80 11.30 -0.98
N LEU A 32 19.52 11.10 -0.65
CA LEU A 32 19.10 9.97 0.19
C LEU A 32 19.31 8.63 -0.51
N MET A 33 19.12 8.56 -1.83
CA MET A 33 19.30 7.33 -2.60
C MET A 33 20.78 6.91 -2.76
N GLU A 34 21.72 7.78 -2.39
CA GLU A 34 23.15 7.43 -2.30
C GLU A 34 23.46 6.57 -1.06
N ASP A 35 22.60 6.56 -0.03
CA ASP A 35 22.76 5.70 1.15
C ASP A 35 22.17 4.30 0.91
N PRO A 36 23.00 3.25 0.84
CA PRO A 36 22.52 1.88 0.58
C PRO A 36 21.50 1.38 1.61
N ARG A 37 21.56 1.86 2.86
CA ARG A 37 20.64 1.46 3.93
C ARG A 37 19.23 1.96 3.66
N VAL A 38 19.11 3.19 3.15
CA VAL A 38 17.82 3.76 2.75
C VAL A 38 17.23 2.96 1.57
N VAL A 39 18.06 2.62 0.59
CA VAL A 39 17.64 1.79 -0.56
C VAL A 39 17.18 0.41 -0.09
N GLU A 40 17.93 -0.25 0.81
CA GLU A 40 17.57 -1.56 1.37
C GLU A 40 16.22 -1.51 2.10
N ASP A 41 16.00 -0.50 2.95
CA ASP A 41 14.74 -0.35 3.68
C ASP A 41 13.54 -0.11 2.74
N LEU A 42 13.75 0.67 1.67
CA LEU A 42 12.73 0.91 0.64
C LEU A 42 12.41 -0.34 -0.17
N VAL A 43 13.42 -1.13 -0.55
CA VAL A 43 13.24 -2.41 -1.23
C VAL A 43 12.47 -3.38 -0.34
N LYS A 44 12.83 -3.47 0.95
CA LYS A 44 12.12 -4.29 1.92
C LYS A 44 10.65 -3.87 2.08
N MET A 45 10.39 -2.57 2.15
CA MET A 45 9.03 -2.03 2.21
C MET A 45 8.20 -2.42 0.97
N LYS A 46 8.79 -2.38 -0.22
CA LYS A 46 8.16 -2.83 -1.46
C LYS A 46 7.89 -4.33 -1.48
N GLN A 47 8.83 -5.14 -0.98
CA GLN A 47 8.64 -6.59 -0.85
C GLN A 47 7.51 -6.95 0.12
N GLU A 48 7.40 -6.21 1.23
CA GLU A 48 6.31 -6.37 2.19
C GLU A 48 4.94 -6.05 1.57
N GLN A 49 4.86 -4.99 0.75
CA GLN A 49 3.67 -4.67 -0.04
C GLN A 49 3.32 -5.79 -1.02
N VAL A 50 4.28 -6.26 -1.83
CA VAL A 50 4.05 -7.36 -2.81
C VAL A 50 3.58 -8.63 -2.11
N ARG A 51 4.17 -8.97 -0.96
CA ARG A 51 3.75 -10.13 -0.16
C ARG A 51 2.31 -9.99 0.31
N LEU A 52 1.92 -8.80 0.76
CA LEU A 52 0.56 -8.53 1.21
C LEU A 52 -0.45 -8.58 0.07
N GLU A 53 -0.12 -7.97 -1.08
CA GLU A 53 -0.94 -8.03 -2.29
C GLU A 53 -1.18 -9.48 -2.73
N LYS A 54 -0.12 -10.29 -2.77
CA LYS A 54 -0.20 -11.72 -3.07
C LYS A 54 -1.12 -12.45 -2.08
N GLN A 55 -0.95 -12.21 -0.79
CA GLN A 55 -1.78 -12.83 0.24
C GLN A 55 -3.27 -12.48 0.07
N LEU A 56 -3.59 -11.19 -0.13
CA LEU A 56 -4.98 -10.75 -0.32
C LEU A 56 -5.57 -11.32 -1.62
N TRP A 57 -4.76 -11.45 -2.66
CA TRP A 57 -5.17 -12.10 -3.91
C TRP A 57 -5.49 -13.58 -3.71
N GLU A 58 -4.63 -14.33 -3.01
CA GLU A 58 -4.86 -15.74 -2.68
C GLU A 58 -6.13 -15.92 -1.83
N GLU A 59 -6.33 -15.08 -0.81
CA GLU A 59 -7.55 -15.08 0.02
C GLU A 59 -8.81 -14.82 -0.85
N ARG A 60 -8.74 -13.89 -1.80
CA ARG A 60 -9.85 -13.62 -2.75
C ARG A 60 -10.10 -14.76 -3.72
N GLU A 61 -9.04 -15.45 -4.15
CA GLU A 61 -9.13 -16.61 -5.02
C GLU A 61 -9.85 -17.77 -4.33
N VAL A 62 -9.63 -17.96 -3.02
CA VAL A 62 -10.35 -18.98 -2.23
C VAL A 62 -11.87 -18.74 -2.25
N ILE A 63 -12.32 -17.49 -2.13
CA ILE A 63 -13.75 -17.15 -2.20
C ILE A 63 -14.30 -17.49 -3.59
N SER A 64 -13.55 -17.17 -4.64
CA SER A 64 -13.93 -17.45 -6.03
C SER A 64 -14.05 -18.96 -6.28
N LYS A 65 -13.05 -19.74 -5.85
CA LYS A 65 -13.06 -21.22 -5.95
C LYS A 65 -14.21 -21.84 -5.15
N SER A 66 -14.51 -21.32 -3.96
CA SER A 66 -15.65 -21.78 -3.16
C SER A 66 -16.98 -21.57 -3.89
N HIS A 67 -17.15 -20.42 -4.55
CA HIS A 67 -18.34 -20.15 -5.35
C HIS A 67 -18.44 -21.08 -6.56
N GLU A 68 -17.35 -21.28 -7.31
CA GLU A 68 -17.32 -22.21 -8.44
C GLU A 68 -17.74 -23.64 -8.03
N GLU A 69 -17.23 -24.13 -6.89
CA GLU A 69 -17.61 -25.45 -6.39
C GLU A 69 -19.09 -25.51 -5.98
N LYS A 70 -19.62 -24.47 -5.33
CA LYS A 70 -21.06 -24.38 -5.00
C LYS A 70 -21.92 -24.46 -6.27
N VAL A 71 -21.55 -23.73 -7.33
CA VAL A 71 -22.25 -23.75 -8.63
C VAL A 71 -22.18 -25.12 -9.27
N LYS A 72 -20.99 -25.74 -9.29
CA LYS A 72 -20.78 -27.08 -9.84
C LYS A 72 -21.63 -28.14 -9.13
N VAL A 73 -21.70 -28.10 -7.79
CA VAL A 73 -22.54 -28.99 -7.01
C VAL A 73 -24.03 -28.79 -7.33
N ALA A 74 -24.50 -27.54 -7.44
CA ALA A 74 -25.88 -27.24 -7.80
C ALA A 74 -26.23 -27.74 -9.22
N MET A 75 -25.35 -27.51 -10.18
CA MET A 75 -25.49 -28.02 -11.55
C MET A 75 -25.55 -29.55 -11.58
N ASN A 76 -24.65 -30.24 -10.88
CA ASN A 76 -24.65 -31.70 -10.82
C ASN A 76 -25.93 -32.26 -10.20
N LYS A 77 -26.45 -31.63 -9.14
CA LYS A 77 -27.73 -32.01 -8.51
C LYS A 77 -28.91 -31.87 -9.46
N THR A 78 -29.01 -30.73 -10.17
CA THR A 78 -30.10 -30.51 -11.14
C THR A 78 -30.05 -31.52 -12.29
N LYS A 79 -28.84 -31.79 -12.82
CA LYS A 79 -28.61 -32.79 -13.87
C LYS A 79 -29.03 -34.20 -13.45
N LEU A 80 -28.78 -34.59 -12.20
CA LEU A 80 -29.17 -35.91 -11.67
C LEU A 80 -30.70 -36.09 -11.63
N ILE A 81 -31.44 -35.02 -11.41
CA ILE A 81 -32.91 -35.01 -11.32
C ILE A 81 -33.56 -34.78 -12.70
N GLY A 82 -32.74 -34.63 -13.76
CA GLY A 82 -33.23 -34.32 -15.11
C GLY A 82 -33.75 -32.88 -15.26
N ALA A 83 -33.40 -31.99 -14.34
CA ALA A 83 -33.77 -30.58 -14.34
C ALA A 83 -32.58 -29.69 -14.72
N SER A 84 -32.85 -28.44 -15.08
CA SER A 84 -31.85 -27.38 -15.22
C SER A 84 -31.83 -26.47 -13.99
N LEU A 85 -30.71 -25.79 -13.75
CA LEU A 85 -30.63 -24.74 -12.72
C LEU A 85 -31.62 -23.63 -13.08
N SER A 86 -32.48 -23.26 -12.14
CA SER A 86 -33.44 -22.19 -12.38
C SER A 86 -32.72 -20.84 -12.46
N LYS A 87 -33.27 -19.90 -13.24
CA LYS A 87 -32.74 -18.54 -13.33
C LYS A 87 -32.68 -17.87 -11.95
N HIS A 88 -33.69 -18.07 -11.12
CA HIS A 88 -33.75 -17.52 -9.78
C HIS A 88 -32.64 -18.07 -8.88
N ASP A 89 -32.37 -19.38 -8.92
CA ASP A 89 -31.29 -19.98 -8.14
C ASP A 89 -29.93 -19.47 -8.60
N ALA A 90 -29.72 -19.33 -9.91
CA ALA A 90 -28.48 -18.77 -10.46
C ALA A 90 -28.27 -17.32 -10.01
N GLU A 91 -29.32 -16.49 -10.00
CA GLU A 91 -29.28 -15.11 -9.52
C GLU A 91 -28.95 -15.05 -8.03
N LEU A 92 -29.62 -15.85 -7.20
CA LEU A 92 -29.36 -15.92 -5.76
C LEU A 92 -27.90 -16.32 -5.46
N MET A 93 -27.36 -17.31 -6.19
CA MET A 93 -25.97 -17.73 -6.03
C MET A 93 -24.99 -16.63 -6.43
N SER A 94 -25.28 -15.90 -7.51
CA SER A 94 -24.46 -14.77 -7.97
C SER A 94 -24.48 -13.62 -6.96
N ASP A 95 -25.65 -13.26 -6.43
CA ASP A 95 -25.78 -12.18 -5.46
C ASP A 95 -25.11 -12.53 -4.12
N ALA A 96 -25.23 -13.77 -3.66
CA ALA A 96 -24.52 -14.25 -2.49
C ALA A 96 -22.99 -14.13 -2.65
N PHE A 97 -22.45 -14.50 -3.81
CA PHE A 97 -21.02 -14.36 -4.12
C PHE A 97 -20.58 -12.90 -4.16
N ARG A 98 -21.36 -12.02 -4.80
CA ARG A 98 -21.07 -10.58 -4.86
C ARG A 98 -21.08 -9.95 -3.47
N MET A 99 -22.00 -10.37 -2.60
CA MET A 99 -22.05 -9.92 -1.21
C MET A 99 -20.83 -10.40 -0.42
N GLU A 100 -20.43 -11.65 -0.59
CA GLU A 100 -19.25 -12.23 0.07
C GLU A 100 -17.96 -11.51 -0.35
N LEU A 101 -17.79 -11.23 -1.65
CA LEU A 101 -16.66 -10.44 -2.16
C LEU A 101 -16.65 -9.01 -1.60
N ARG A 102 -17.80 -8.33 -1.61
CA ARG A 102 -17.88 -6.96 -1.04
C ARG A 102 -17.54 -6.93 0.43
N LYS A 103 -18.00 -7.95 1.18
CA LYS A 103 -17.69 -8.09 2.60
C LYS A 103 -16.19 -8.30 2.80
N PHE A 104 -15.57 -9.17 2.02
CA PHE A 104 -14.12 -9.35 2.04
C PHE A 104 -13.37 -8.06 1.71
N ASP A 105 -13.76 -7.36 0.65
CA ASP A 105 -13.11 -6.10 0.27
C ASP A 105 -13.24 -5.05 1.39
N ALA A 106 -14.43 -4.89 1.98
CA ALA A 106 -14.70 -3.89 3.01
C ALA A 106 -14.08 -4.21 4.38
N GLU A 107 -14.12 -5.47 4.81
CA GLU A 107 -13.72 -5.88 6.16
C GLU A 107 -12.26 -6.35 6.22
N ARG A 108 -11.71 -6.83 5.10
CA ARG A 108 -10.36 -7.40 5.04
C ARG A 108 -9.42 -6.55 4.20
N VAL A 109 -9.75 -6.24 2.95
CA VAL A 109 -8.82 -5.56 2.02
C VAL A 109 -8.59 -4.12 2.44
N LEU A 110 -9.65 -3.29 2.51
CA LEU A 110 -9.54 -1.86 2.79
C LEU A 110 -8.81 -1.57 4.11
N PRO A 111 -9.17 -2.18 5.26
CA PRO A 111 -8.49 -1.88 6.53
C PRO A 111 -7.01 -2.29 6.53
N THR A 112 -6.70 -3.39 5.84
CA THR A 112 -5.33 -3.88 5.73
C THR A 112 -4.48 -2.97 4.84
N TRP A 113 -5.07 -2.43 3.77
CA TRP A 113 -4.44 -1.45 2.89
C TRP A 113 -4.21 -0.11 3.58
N ASP A 114 -5.22 0.40 4.28
CA ASP A 114 -5.12 1.65 5.05
C ASP A 114 -4.00 1.57 6.09
N ARG A 115 -3.89 0.42 6.76
CA ARG A 115 -2.79 0.16 7.70
C ARG A 115 -1.43 0.15 6.99
N LEU A 116 -1.31 -0.54 5.86
CA LEU A 116 -0.06 -0.58 5.08
C LEU A 116 0.38 0.84 4.71
N VAL A 117 -0.52 1.64 4.15
CA VAL A 117 -0.20 3.02 3.73
C VAL A 117 0.27 3.87 4.91
N ARG A 118 -0.41 3.78 6.06
CA ARG A 118 0.02 4.49 7.28
C ARG A 118 1.40 4.05 7.77
N ASP A 119 1.65 2.74 7.81
CA ASP A 119 2.94 2.18 8.22
C ASP A 119 4.06 2.59 7.24
N GLN A 120 3.78 2.64 5.94
CA GLN A 120 4.70 3.11 4.91
C GLN A 120 4.98 4.62 5.06
N GLN A 121 3.96 5.47 5.17
CA GLN A 121 4.11 6.92 5.39
C GLN A 121 4.99 7.21 6.62
N MET A 122 4.74 6.50 7.74
CA MET A 122 5.51 6.63 8.97
C MET A 122 6.99 6.23 8.77
N ARG A 123 7.25 5.12 8.08
CA ARG A 123 8.61 4.65 7.83
C ARG A 123 9.37 5.55 6.85
N LEU A 124 8.70 6.01 5.80
CA LEU A 124 9.28 6.95 4.84
C LEU A 124 9.63 8.28 5.51
N GLU A 125 8.80 8.75 6.44
CA GLU A 125 9.09 9.91 7.28
C GLU A 125 10.31 9.67 8.18
N ALA A 126 10.42 8.49 8.80
CA ALA A 126 11.57 8.11 9.62
C ALA A 126 12.87 8.03 8.80
N LEU A 127 12.77 7.60 7.53
CA LEU A 127 13.86 7.63 6.54
C LEU A 127 14.16 9.04 6.00
N ARG A 128 13.45 10.07 6.49
CA ARG A 128 13.60 11.47 6.10
C ARG A 128 13.31 11.71 4.61
N ILE A 129 12.48 10.87 4.00
CA ILE A 129 11.98 11.09 2.64
C ILE A 129 11.13 12.37 2.65
N PRO A 130 11.39 13.36 1.78
CA PRO A 130 10.64 14.61 1.74
C PRO A 130 9.14 14.41 1.58
N THR A 131 8.34 15.33 2.13
CA THR A 131 6.87 15.36 2.04
C THR A 131 6.14 14.20 2.71
N MET A 132 6.87 13.25 3.30
CA MET A 132 6.29 12.06 3.92
C MET A 132 5.92 12.32 5.37
N PHE A 133 4.66 12.04 5.68
CA PHE A 133 4.06 12.03 7.01
C PHE A 133 2.69 11.35 6.91
N ILE A 134 2.16 10.89 8.04
CA ILE A 134 0.83 10.26 8.06
C ILE A 134 -0.23 11.31 7.69
N THR A 135 -0.96 11.06 6.59
CA THR A 135 -2.02 11.96 6.12
C THR A 135 -3.01 11.20 5.24
N ASN A 136 -4.26 11.67 5.27
CA ASN A 136 -5.32 11.25 4.35
C ASN A 136 -5.82 12.44 3.50
N ASP A 137 -5.16 13.60 3.58
CA ASP A 137 -5.52 14.76 2.77
C ASP A 137 -5.19 14.51 1.29
N ALA A 138 -6.12 14.83 0.40
CA ALA A 138 -5.95 14.55 -1.03
C ALA A 138 -4.78 15.33 -1.65
N GLY A 139 -4.52 16.56 -1.22
CA GLY A 139 -3.41 17.36 -1.71
C GLY A 139 -2.05 16.86 -1.20
N ASP A 140 -1.98 16.43 0.05
CA ASP A 140 -0.76 15.86 0.62
C ASP A 140 -0.45 14.48 0.05
N THR A 141 -1.45 13.61 -0.07
CA THR A 141 -1.29 12.28 -0.67
C THR A 141 -0.84 12.37 -2.13
N GLU A 142 -1.34 13.34 -2.91
CA GLU A 142 -0.86 13.58 -4.27
C GLU A 142 0.61 14.01 -4.32
N LYS A 143 1.05 14.89 -3.41
CA LYS A 143 2.47 15.26 -3.28
C LYS A 143 3.35 14.05 -2.93
N GLN A 144 2.91 13.24 -1.97
CA GLN A 144 3.60 12.00 -1.58
C GLN A 144 3.70 11.02 -2.76
N ARG A 145 2.62 10.88 -3.54
CA ARG A 145 2.59 10.04 -4.75
C ARG A 145 3.64 10.49 -5.77
N LEU A 146 3.74 11.79 -6.04
CA LEU A 146 4.74 12.34 -6.96
C LEU A 146 6.17 12.07 -6.46
N VAL A 147 6.43 12.24 -5.17
CA VAL A 147 7.74 11.91 -4.57
C VAL A 147 8.04 10.41 -4.70
N MET A 148 7.06 9.54 -4.43
CA MET A 148 7.24 8.10 -4.56
C MET A 148 7.51 7.66 -6.00
N GLN A 149 6.90 8.29 -7.01
CA GLN A 149 7.21 7.99 -8.41
C GLN A 149 8.69 8.20 -8.74
N VAL A 150 9.31 9.24 -8.17
CA VAL A 150 10.75 9.50 -8.35
C VAL A 150 11.57 8.47 -7.60
N VAL A 151 11.24 8.19 -6.34
CA VAL A 151 11.93 7.18 -5.52
C VAL A 151 11.91 5.82 -6.21
N GLU A 152 10.74 5.36 -6.64
CA GLU A 152 10.56 4.08 -7.32
C GLU A 152 11.30 3.99 -8.66
N GLY A 153 11.44 5.11 -9.38
CA GLY A 153 12.21 5.17 -10.62
C GLY A 153 13.72 5.04 -10.43
N ILE A 154 14.22 5.33 -9.22
CA ILE A 154 15.64 5.17 -8.84
C ILE A 154 15.91 3.79 -8.24
N LEU A 155 14.92 3.23 -7.53
CA LEU A 155 15.07 1.92 -6.90
C LEU A 155 15.37 0.85 -7.96
N PRO A 156 16.25 -0.11 -7.64
CA PRO A 156 16.50 -1.23 -8.54
C PRO A 156 15.19 -1.95 -8.80
N THR A 157 14.84 -2.12 -10.09
CA THR A 157 13.69 -2.90 -10.49
C THR A 157 13.91 -4.32 -9.99
N SER A 158 13.21 -4.70 -8.92
CA SER A 158 13.18 -6.09 -8.45
C SER A 158 12.42 -6.91 -9.50
N GLY A 159 13.14 -7.38 -10.51
CA GLY A 159 12.58 -8.09 -11.65
C GLY A 159 13.60 -8.38 -12.76
N ALA A 160 14.48 -9.37 -12.54
CA ALA A 160 14.93 -10.36 -13.52
C ALA A 160 16.07 -11.24 -12.93
N THR A 161 15.72 -12.22 -12.10
CA THR A 161 16.41 -13.52 -12.03
C THR A 161 15.38 -14.60 -11.78
#